data_AF-A0A5C7Y5F4-F1
#
_entry.id   AF-A0A5C7Y5F4-F1
#
_cell.length_a   1.000
_cell.length_b   1.000
_cell.length_c   1.000
_cell.angle_alpha   90.00
_cell.angle_beta   90.00
_cell.angle_gamma   90.00
#
_symmetry.space_group_name_H-M   'P 1'
#
loop_
_entity.id
_entity.type
_entity.pdbx_description
1 polymer ?
#
loop_
_entity_poly.entity_id
_entity_poly.type
_entity_poly.pdbx_seq_one_letter_code
_entity_poly.pdbx_strand_id
1 'polypeptide(L)'
;MSLAAFQDTALAHFYNPPATWRIDHGRDGWWTLTDVHGAPIERYQTQRQAERAQHSGPAAATWYSRTDWYLGYAAGRALTRPEQGFVAQLVEQANNAAPDGAQRPIRFIDQAPDDGRTWTAIQRPDGRYYVHGAGPYPHDADDLEFLDEPAITRLAALVASLIGCDDMHAAAALA
;
A
#
# COMPACT_ATOMS: atom_id res chain seq x y z
N MET A 1 2.81 23.32 14.90
CA MET A 1 2.61 22.58 13.64
C MET A 1 1.19 22.85 13.17
N SER A 2 0.97 23.05 11.86
CA SER A 2 -0.39 23.18 11.31
C SER A 2 -1.07 21.82 11.20
N LEU A 3 -2.39 21.80 11.02
CA LEU A 3 -3.13 20.55 10.79
C LEU A 3 -2.65 19.84 9.51
N ALA A 4 -2.39 20.57 8.43
CA ALA A 4 -1.86 20.00 7.19
C ALA A 4 -0.50 19.31 7.41
N ALA A 5 0.44 19.98 8.09
CA ALA A 5 1.74 19.38 8.39
C ALA A 5 1.62 18.15 9.32
N PHE A 6 0.65 18.14 10.23
CA PHE A 6 0.34 16.93 11.02
C PHE A 6 -0.15 15.79 10.13
N GLN A 7 -1.10 16.07 9.23
CA GLN A 7 -1.70 15.08 8.34
C GLN A 7 -0.64 14.45 7.43
N ASP A 8 0.19 15.28 6.79
CA ASP A 8 1.30 14.80 5.93
C ASP A 8 2.24 13.88 6.71
N THR A 9 2.59 14.28 7.93
CA THR A 9 3.48 13.51 8.80
C THR A 9 2.85 12.19 9.25
N ALA A 10 1.57 12.19 9.59
CA ALA A 10 0.84 10.99 9.98
C ALA A 10 0.67 10.02 8.81
N LEU A 11 0.35 10.52 7.61
CA LEU A 11 0.30 9.74 6.38
C LEU A 11 1.64 9.05 6.12
N ALA A 12 2.73 9.82 6.09
CA ALA A 12 4.07 9.27 5.86
C ALA A 12 4.44 8.20 6.90
N HIS A 13 4.02 8.38 8.16
CA HIS A 13 4.24 7.41 9.23
C HIS A 13 3.47 6.10 9.01
N PHE A 14 2.17 6.18 8.76
CA PHE A 14 1.30 5.01 8.62
C PHE A 14 1.50 4.25 7.29
N TYR A 15 1.99 4.92 6.23
CA TYR A 15 2.35 4.27 4.96
C TYR A 15 3.73 3.62 4.93
N ASN A 16 4.53 3.79 5.99
CA ASN A 16 5.87 3.23 6.07
C ASN A 16 6.07 2.37 7.34
N PRO A 17 5.20 1.37 7.62
CA PRO A 17 5.41 0.48 8.75
C PRO A 17 6.65 -0.41 8.56
N PRO A 18 7.24 -0.96 9.63
CA PRO A 18 8.43 -1.81 9.50
C PRO A 18 8.27 -3.02 8.56
N ALA A 19 7.03 -3.49 8.38
CA ALA A 19 6.69 -4.55 7.44
C ALA A 19 6.89 -4.18 5.97
N THR A 20 6.90 -2.90 5.60
CA THR A 20 7.14 -2.43 4.22
C THR A 20 8.60 -2.11 3.94
N TRP A 21 9.46 -2.15 4.97
CA TRP A 21 10.89 -1.88 4.80
C TRP A 21 11.56 -3.00 4.01
N ARG A 22 12.63 -2.65 3.33
CA ARG A 22 13.39 -3.57 2.48
C ARG A 22 14.80 -3.72 2.99
N ILE A 23 15.40 -4.87 2.69
CA ILE A 23 16.78 -5.17 3.03
C ILE A 23 17.54 -5.35 1.72
N ASP A 24 18.38 -4.39 1.38
CA ASP A 24 19.16 -4.39 0.15
C ASP A 24 20.65 -4.60 0.48
N HIS A 25 21.34 -5.42 -0.33
CA HIS A 25 22.79 -5.62 -0.19
C HIS A 25 23.55 -4.62 -1.06
N GLY A 26 24.28 -3.72 -0.40
CA GLY A 26 25.07 -2.70 -1.05
C GLY A 26 26.33 -3.26 -1.73
N ARG A 27 26.80 -2.58 -2.78
CA ARG A 27 28.10 -2.91 -3.42
C ARG A 27 29.31 -2.71 -2.50
N ASP A 28 29.12 -2.02 -1.38
CA ASP A 28 30.12 -1.80 -0.34
C ASP A 28 30.15 -2.92 0.72
N GLY A 29 29.36 -3.99 0.53
CA GLY A 29 29.34 -5.17 1.40
C GLY A 29 28.48 -5.01 2.66
N TRP A 30 27.71 -3.92 2.77
CA TRP A 30 26.79 -3.71 3.88
C TRP A 30 25.35 -4.05 3.48
N TRP A 31 24.58 -4.51 4.46
CA TRP A 31 23.14 -4.70 4.35
C TRP A 31 22.43 -3.42 4.79
N THR A 32 21.59 -2.85 3.95
CA THR A 32 20.90 -1.59 4.22
C THR A 32 19.41 -1.86 4.37
N LEU A 33 18.85 -1.41 5.49
CA LEU A 33 17.42 -1.37 5.70
C LEU A 33 16.91 -0.05 5.09
N THR A 34 15.99 -0.13 4.14
CA THR A 34 15.43 1.02 3.42
C THR A 34 13.93 1.13 3.68
N ASP A 35 13.42 2.36 3.68
CA ASP A 35 11.99 2.61 3.77
C ASP A 35 11.25 2.25 2.48
N VAL A 36 9.93 2.40 2.49
CA VAL A 36 9.07 2.12 1.31
C VAL A 36 9.43 2.99 0.07
N HIS A 37 10.13 4.11 0.27
CA HIS A 37 10.58 5.01 -0.79
C HIS A 37 12.05 4.77 -1.19
N GLY A 38 12.72 3.77 -0.60
CA GLY A 38 14.12 3.45 -0.85
C GLY A 38 15.11 4.34 -0.09
N ALA A 39 14.67 5.18 0.84
CA ALA A 39 15.56 5.97 1.67
C ALA A 39 16.22 5.07 2.73
N PRO A 40 17.54 5.19 2.95
CA PRO A 40 18.25 4.37 3.94
C PRO A 40 17.82 4.73 5.36
N ILE A 41 17.36 3.72 6.11
CA ILE A 41 17.05 3.81 7.54
C ILE A 41 18.32 3.55 8.35
N GLU A 42 18.94 2.39 8.13
CA GLU A 42 20.12 1.96 8.88
C GLU A 42 20.92 0.90 8.11
N ARG A 43 22.18 0.69 8.51
CA ARG A 43 23.12 -0.22 7.86
C ARG A 43 23.67 -1.25 8.84
N TYR A 44 23.84 -2.47 8.36
CA TYR A 44 24.20 -3.64 9.14
C TYR A 44 25.29 -4.45 8.43
N GLN A 45 26.13 -5.14 9.21
CA GLN A 45 27.22 -5.95 8.65
C GLN A 45 26.72 -7.26 8.06
N THR A 46 25.56 -7.76 8.52
CA THR A 46 25.02 -9.05 8.10
C THR A 46 23.54 -8.95 7.79
N GLN A 47 23.06 -9.77 6.87
CA GLN A 47 21.64 -9.88 6.51
C GLN A 47 20.78 -10.15 7.75
N ARG A 48 21.20 -11.10 8.59
CA ARG A 48 20.49 -11.50 9.81
C ARG A 48 20.32 -10.34 10.80
N GLN A 49 21.31 -9.45 10.89
CA GLN A 49 21.18 -8.24 11.71
C GLN A 49 20.13 -7.29 11.13
N ALA A 50 20.12 -7.09 9.81
CA ALA A 50 19.12 -6.26 9.13
C ALA A 50 17.70 -6.82 9.29
N GLU A 51 17.51 -8.14 9.14
CA GLU A 51 16.22 -8.83 9.33
C GLU A 51 15.72 -8.68 10.77
N ARG A 52 16.60 -8.89 11.75
CA ARG A 52 16.23 -8.67 13.16
C ARG A 52 15.87 -7.22 13.43
N ALA A 53 16.62 -6.29 12.85
CA ALA A 53 16.41 -4.86 13.03
C ALA A 53 15.11 -4.36 12.41
N GLN A 54 14.70 -4.93 11.27
CA GLN A 54 13.42 -4.64 10.65
C GLN A 54 12.26 -4.83 11.63
N HIS A 55 12.30 -5.87 12.46
CA HIS A 55 11.19 -6.19 13.37
C HIS A 55 11.36 -5.64 14.78
N SER A 56 12.61 -5.58 15.26
CA SER A 56 12.92 -5.36 16.69
C SER A 56 14.10 -4.42 16.93
N GLY A 57 14.57 -3.75 15.88
CA GLY A 57 15.66 -2.79 15.96
C GLY A 57 15.22 -1.43 16.50
N PRO A 58 16.18 -0.51 16.74
CA PRO A 58 15.89 0.82 17.27
C PRO A 58 14.93 1.63 16.40
N ALA A 59 15.06 1.53 15.07
CA ALA A 59 14.16 2.18 14.13
C ALA A 59 12.72 1.64 14.26
N ALA A 60 12.56 0.30 14.29
CA ALA A 60 11.26 -0.34 14.45
C ALA A 60 10.61 0.05 15.80
N ALA A 61 11.38 0.01 16.89
CA ALA A 61 10.91 0.43 18.21
C ALA A 61 10.45 1.89 18.23
N THR A 62 11.18 2.78 17.56
CA THR A 62 10.80 4.20 17.42
C THR A 62 9.49 4.34 16.64
N TRP A 63 9.34 3.57 15.56
CA TRP A 63 8.10 3.56 14.78
C TRP A 63 6.92 3.11 15.65
N TYR A 64 7.04 1.99 16.38
CA TYR A 64 5.97 1.48 17.24
C TYR A 64 5.61 2.45 18.37
N SER A 65 6.61 3.02 19.04
CA SER A 65 6.36 4.02 20.09
C SER A 65 5.61 5.25 19.56
N ARG A 66 5.91 5.67 18.33
CA ARG A 66 5.19 6.77 17.67
C ARG A 66 3.78 6.37 17.27
N THR A 67 3.58 5.14 16.81
CA THR A 67 2.24 4.58 16.57
C THR A 67 1.42 4.56 17.85
N ASP A 68 1.98 4.11 18.98
CA ASP A 68 1.31 4.12 20.28
C ASP A 68 0.91 5.54 20.70
N TRP A 69 1.72 6.55 20.40
CA TRP A 69 1.36 7.95 20.64
C TRP A 69 0.19 8.41 19.75
N TYR A 70 0.20 8.08 18.45
CA TYR A 70 -0.92 8.39 17.54
C TYR A 70 -2.23 7.73 18.02
N LEU A 71 -2.16 6.50 18.52
CA LEU A 71 -3.29 5.74 19.03
C LEU A 71 -3.71 6.13 20.46
N GLY A 72 -2.95 7.00 21.12
CA GLY A 72 -3.24 7.47 22.48
C GLY A 72 -2.82 6.49 23.61
N TYR A 73 -2.02 5.48 23.30
CA TYR A 73 -1.48 4.53 24.29
C TYR A 73 -0.20 5.03 24.97
N ALA A 74 0.56 5.92 24.32
CA ALA A 74 1.82 6.43 24.86
C ALA A 74 1.77 7.91 25.27
N ALA A 75 2.65 8.29 26.18
CA ALA A 75 2.81 9.66 26.64
C ALA A 75 3.35 10.58 25.53
N GLY A 76 2.92 11.84 25.55
CA GLY A 76 3.32 12.86 24.59
C GLY A 76 2.36 14.05 24.64
N ARG A 77 2.45 14.96 23.67
CA ARG A 77 1.40 15.99 23.55
C ARG A 77 0.08 15.32 23.23
N ALA A 78 -1.01 15.82 23.80
CA ALA A 78 -2.34 15.40 23.36
C ALA A 78 -2.55 15.79 21.89
N LEU A 79 -3.15 14.89 21.13
CA LEU A 79 -3.72 15.21 19.84
C LEU A 79 -4.94 16.11 20.05
N THR A 80 -5.07 17.13 19.20
CA THR A 80 -6.29 17.95 19.13
C THR A 80 -7.44 17.13 18.52
N ARG A 81 -8.70 17.55 18.71
CA ARG A 81 -9.85 16.84 18.12
C ARG A 81 -9.73 16.62 16.60
N PRO A 82 -9.31 17.60 15.78
CA PRO A 82 -9.13 17.38 14.34
C PRO A 82 -8.04 16.33 14.03
N GLU A 83 -6.95 16.34 14.78
CA GLU A 83 -5.85 15.38 14.61
C GLU A 83 -6.28 13.96 15.00
N GLN A 84 -7.05 13.81 16.08
CA GLN A 84 -7.63 12.53 16.49
C GLN A 84 -8.58 11.98 15.43
N GLY A 85 -9.47 12.82 14.89
CA GLY A 85 -10.39 12.42 13.83
C GLY A 85 -9.67 11.93 12.58
N PHE A 86 -8.57 12.59 12.21
CA PHE A 86 -7.74 12.16 11.08
C PHE A 86 -7.05 10.82 11.32
N VAL A 87 -6.45 10.62 12.50
CA VAL A 87 -5.81 9.33 12.85
C VAL A 87 -6.84 8.21 12.88
N ALA A 88 -8.03 8.45 13.44
CA ALA A 88 -9.11 7.47 13.45
C ALA A 88 -9.50 7.06 12.02
N GLN A 89 -9.61 8.03 11.10
CA GLN A 89 -9.88 7.76 9.69
C GLN A 89 -8.77 6.93 9.03
N LEU A 90 -7.49 7.20 9.31
CA LEU A 90 -6.37 6.41 8.77
C LEU A 90 -6.39 4.96 9.28
N VAL A 91 -6.62 4.77 10.56
CA VAL A 91 -6.71 3.42 11.17
C VAL A 91 -7.92 2.68 10.62
N GLU A 92 -9.05 3.36 10.48
CA GLU A 92 -10.25 2.80 9.84
C GLU A 92 -9.97 2.40 8.39
N GLN A 93 -9.31 3.23 7.58
CA GLN A 93 -8.91 2.88 6.22
C GLN A 93 -7.97 1.67 6.17
N ALA A 94 -6.98 1.61 7.06
CA ALA A 94 -6.06 0.47 7.14
C ALA A 94 -6.78 -0.83 7.55
N ASN A 95 -7.78 -0.74 8.43
CA ASN A 95 -8.58 -1.89 8.87
C ASN A 95 -9.67 -2.29 7.86
N ASN A 96 -10.23 -1.33 7.12
CA ASN A 96 -11.26 -1.53 6.10
C ASN A 96 -10.69 -1.94 4.74
N ALA A 97 -9.40 -2.21 4.67
CA ALA A 97 -8.69 -2.65 3.47
C ALA A 97 -8.52 -4.19 3.37
N ALA A 98 -9.40 -5.14 3.72
CA ALA A 98 -10.84 -5.27 4.04
C ALA A 98 -11.11 -6.74 4.48
N PRO A 99 -12.33 -7.11 4.94
CA PRO A 99 -12.84 -8.49 4.74
C PRO A 99 -13.84 -8.65 3.58
N ASP A 100 -14.58 -7.60 3.18
CA ASP A 100 -15.68 -7.75 2.19
C ASP A 100 -15.39 -7.14 0.80
N GLY A 101 -14.35 -6.32 0.67
CA GLY A 101 -13.81 -5.93 -0.65
C GLY A 101 -12.91 -7.05 -1.15
N ALA A 102 -13.27 -7.73 -2.25
CA ALA A 102 -12.45 -8.78 -2.83
C ALA A 102 -11.02 -8.26 -3.02
N GLN A 103 -10.07 -8.83 -2.28
CA GLN A 103 -8.65 -8.58 -2.51
C GLN A 103 -8.28 -9.27 -3.81
N ARG A 104 -7.84 -8.49 -4.79
CA ARG A 104 -7.56 -9.00 -6.14
C ARG A 104 -6.07 -8.91 -6.42
N PRO A 105 -5.40 -10.00 -6.84
CA PRO A 105 -4.02 -9.92 -7.30
C PRO A 105 -3.97 -9.15 -8.62
N ILE A 106 -3.02 -8.21 -8.76
CA ILE A 106 -2.88 -7.37 -9.96
C ILE A 106 -1.44 -7.25 -10.46
N ARG A 107 -1.28 -6.74 -11.68
CA ARG A 107 -0.08 -6.07 -12.22
C ARG A 107 -0.46 -4.68 -12.69
N PHE A 108 0.50 -3.75 -12.70
CA PHE A 108 0.26 -2.49 -13.40
C PHE A 108 0.34 -2.70 -14.91
N ILE A 109 -0.53 -2.06 -15.68
CA ILE A 109 -0.51 -2.20 -17.15
C ILE A 109 0.75 -1.57 -17.75
N ASP A 110 1.28 -0.51 -17.13
CA ASP A 110 2.52 0.16 -17.53
C ASP A 110 3.79 -0.51 -16.96
N GLN A 111 3.64 -1.64 -16.27
CA GLN A 111 4.74 -2.38 -15.67
C GLN A 111 5.72 -2.86 -16.75
N ALA A 112 7.02 -2.68 -16.50
CA ALA A 112 8.05 -3.08 -17.45
C ALA A 112 8.01 -4.60 -17.71
N PRO A 113 8.32 -5.07 -18.94
CA PRO A 113 8.18 -6.49 -19.29
C PRO A 113 9.06 -7.45 -18.47
N ASP A 114 10.17 -6.94 -17.93
CA ASP A 114 11.10 -7.65 -17.04
C ASP A 114 10.73 -7.53 -15.55
N ASP A 115 9.79 -6.66 -15.22
CA ASP A 115 9.24 -6.52 -13.89
C ASP A 115 8.12 -7.56 -13.69
N GLY A 116 8.43 -8.62 -12.95
CA GLY A 116 7.49 -9.70 -12.63
C GLY A 116 6.64 -9.44 -11.39
N ARG A 117 6.72 -8.26 -10.76
CA ARG A 117 6.02 -7.94 -9.52
C ARG A 117 4.51 -8.12 -9.67
N THR A 118 3.87 -8.54 -8.60
CA THR A 118 2.41 -8.64 -8.49
C THR A 118 1.99 -7.98 -7.21
N TRP A 119 0.86 -7.29 -7.24
CA TRP A 119 0.37 -6.49 -6.12
C TRP A 119 -1.02 -6.97 -5.71
N THR A 120 -1.54 -6.40 -4.62
CA THR A 120 -2.91 -6.64 -4.17
C THR A 120 -3.71 -5.35 -4.26
N ALA A 121 -4.76 -5.37 -5.07
CA ALA A 121 -5.72 -4.29 -5.18
C ALA A 121 -6.94 -4.56 -4.30
N ILE A 122 -7.44 -3.52 -3.66
CA ILE A 122 -8.67 -3.54 -2.88
C ILE A 122 -9.60 -2.49 -3.47
N GLN A 123 -10.78 -2.93 -3.90
CA GLN A 123 -11.77 -2.01 -4.45
C GLN A 123 -12.38 -1.16 -3.34
N ARG A 124 -12.42 0.14 -3.59
CA ARG A 124 -13.05 1.14 -2.72
C ARG A 124 -14.52 1.32 -3.12
N PRO A 125 -15.37 1.89 -2.24
CA PRO A 125 -16.78 2.16 -2.56
C PRO A 125 -17.00 3.12 -3.75
N ASP A 126 -16.00 3.93 -4.09
CA ASP A 126 -16.02 4.84 -5.25
C ASP A 126 -15.65 4.15 -6.58
N GLY A 127 -15.44 2.82 -6.56
CA GLY A 127 -15.08 2.02 -7.73
C GLY A 127 -13.59 2.00 -8.05
N ARG A 128 -12.78 2.84 -7.41
CA ARG A 128 -11.32 2.90 -7.59
C ARG A 128 -10.61 1.85 -6.73
N TYR A 129 -9.34 1.61 -7.01
CA TYR A 129 -8.55 0.59 -6.34
C TYR A 129 -7.44 1.19 -5.50
N TYR A 130 -7.34 0.76 -4.25
CA TYR A 130 -6.13 0.94 -3.46
C TYR A 130 -5.18 -0.23 -3.74
N VAL A 131 -3.95 0.05 -4.17
CA VAL A 131 -2.94 -0.98 -4.42
C VAL A 131 -1.93 -0.99 -3.27
N HIS A 132 -1.90 -2.11 -2.54
CA HIS A 132 -1.03 -2.25 -1.38
C HIS A 132 0.45 -2.15 -1.80
N GLY A 133 1.16 -1.15 -1.28
CA GLY A 133 2.59 -0.93 -1.55
C GLY A 133 2.92 -0.07 -2.79
N ALA A 134 1.93 0.37 -3.57
CA ALA A 134 2.14 1.24 -4.74
C ALA A 134 2.06 2.76 -4.44
N GLY A 135 1.78 3.12 -3.19
CA GLY A 135 1.61 4.50 -2.73
C GLY A 135 0.16 4.83 -2.35
N PRO A 136 -0.13 6.09 -1.98
CA PRO A 136 -1.43 6.48 -1.44
C PRO A 136 -2.49 6.77 -2.52
N TYR A 137 -2.12 6.77 -3.81
CA TYR A 137 -3.01 7.19 -4.88
C TYR A 137 -3.98 6.08 -5.28
N PRO A 138 -5.28 6.37 -5.40
CA PRO A 138 -6.24 5.41 -5.89
C PRO A 138 -6.05 5.24 -7.41
N HIS A 139 -5.97 3.99 -7.84
CA HIS A 139 -5.84 3.61 -9.24
C HIS A 139 -7.20 3.35 -9.86
N ASP A 140 -7.34 3.66 -11.14
CA ASP A 140 -8.52 3.27 -11.90
C ASP A 140 -8.36 1.81 -12.35
N ALA A 141 -9.46 1.13 -12.68
CA ALA A 141 -9.39 -0.27 -13.14
C ALA A 141 -8.49 -0.41 -14.38
N ASP A 142 -8.47 0.64 -15.22
CA ASP A 142 -7.70 0.71 -16.46
C ASP A 142 -6.18 0.86 -16.23
N ASP A 143 -5.74 1.08 -14.99
CA ASP A 143 -4.31 1.07 -14.63
C ASP A 143 -3.83 -0.35 -14.25
N LEU A 144 -4.76 -1.30 -14.03
CA LEU A 144 -4.50 -2.57 -13.35
C LEU A 144 -4.92 -3.78 -14.19
N GLU A 145 -4.00 -4.72 -14.40
CA GLU A 145 -4.30 -6.06 -14.89
C GLU A 145 -4.67 -6.97 -13.71
N PHE A 146 -5.93 -7.42 -13.64
CA PHE A 146 -6.39 -8.36 -12.61
C PHE A 146 -6.02 -9.82 -12.94
N LEU A 147 -5.26 -10.45 -12.05
CA LEU A 147 -4.70 -11.79 -12.23
C LEU A 147 -5.61 -12.92 -11.75
N ASP A 148 -6.72 -12.60 -11.08
CA ASP A 148 -7.74 -13.55 -10.63
C ASP A 148 -8.80 -13.85 -11.71
N GLU A 149 -8.85 -13.06 -12.78
CA GLU A 149 -9.80 -13.30 -13.88
C GLU A 149 -9.33 -14.47 -14.75
N PRO A 150 -10.23 -15.35 -15.21
CA PRO A 150 -9.88 -16.38 -16.18
C PRO A 150 -9.23 -15.76 -17.42
N ALA A 151 -8.16 -16.37 -17.94
CA ALA A 151 -7.46 -15.87 -19.14
C ALA A 151 -8.40 -15.68 -20.35
N ILE A 152 -9.50 -16.44 -20.40
CA ILE A 152 -10.55 -16.33 -21.42
C ILE A 152 -11.34 -15.01 -21.28
N THR A 153 -11.61 -14.56 -20.05
CA THR A 153 -12.29 -13.28 -19.77
C THR A 153 -11.38 -12.10 -20.12
N ARG A 154 -10.08 -12.19 -19.82
CA ARG A 154 -9.09 -11.16 -20.17
C ARG A 154 -8.94 -10.97 -21.68
N LEU A 155 -8.89 -12.08 -22.42
CA LEU A 155 -8.84 -12.04 -23.88
C LEU A 155 -10.12 -11.42 -24.47
N ALA A 156 -11.28 -11.75 -23.90
CA ALA A 156 -12.56 -11.18 -24.34
C ALA A 156 -12.64 -9.66 -24.10
N ALA A 157 -12.21 -9.18 -22.94
CA ALA A 157 -12.19 -7.75 -22.61
C ALA A 157 -11.20 -6.96 -23.49
N LEU A 158 -10.00 -7.49 -23.71
CA LEU A 158 -9.00 -6.89 -24.60
C LEU A 158 -9.49 -6.84 -26.06
N VAL A 159 -10.13 -7.91 -26.53
CA VAL A 159 -10.71 -7.95 -27.88
C VAL A 159 -11.89 -6.98 -28.00
N ALA A 160 -12.72 -6.85 -26.96
CA ALA A 160 -13.82 -5.89 -26.94
C ALA A 160 -13.34 -4.43 -26.97
N SER A 161 -12.29 -4.08 -26.22
CA SER A 161 -11.72 -2.72 -26.23
C SER A 161 -11.00 -2.40 -27.54
N LEU A 162 -10.31 -3.37 -28.15
CA LEU A 162 -9.67 -3.21 -29.46
C LEU A 162 -10.67 -3.07 -30.62
N ILE A 163 -11.87 -3.66 -30.48
CA ILE A 163 -12.93 -3.57 -31.49
C ILE A 163 -13.83 -2.34 -31.26
N GLY A 164 -13.70 -1.65 -30.12
CA GLY A 164 -14.50 -0.47 -29.79
C GLY A 164 -15.96 -0.78 -29.42
N CYS A 165 -16.22 -1.97 -28.87
CA CYS A 165 -17.57 -2.37 -28.44
C CYS A 165 -17.85 -1.85 -27.02
N ASP A 166 -18.06 -0.54 -26.87
CA ASP A 166 -18.47 0.06 -25.59
C ASP A 166 -19.95 -0.12 -25.22
N ASP A 167 -20.75 -0.80 -26.04
CA ASP A 167 -22.16 -1.04 -25.71
C ASP A 167 -22.57 -2.46 -26.06
N MET A 168 -22.73 -3.31 -25.04
CA MET A 168 -23.83 -4.29 -24.92
C MET A 168 -23.54 -5.32 -23.80
N HIS A 169 -23.90 -5.01 -22.55
CA HIS A 169 -24.37 -6.02 -21.58
C HIS A 169 -25.41 -5.44 -20.62
N ALA A 170 -26.35 -4.66 -21.16
CA ALA A 170 -27.63 -4.35 -20.51
C ALA A 170 -28.77 -5.05 -21.26
N ALA A 171 -28.74 -6.38 -21.36
CA ALA A 171 -29.91 -7.21 -21.69
C ALA A 171 -29.56 -8.69 -21.58
N ALA A 172 -29.79 -9.31 -20.42
CA ALA A 172 -30.30 -10.69 -20.26
C ALA A 172 -30.08 -11.21 -18.83
N ALA A 173 -30.98 -10.85 -17.91
CA ALA A 173 -31.38 -11.73 -16.80
C ALA A 173 -32.71 -11.23 -16.21
N LEU A 174 -33.73 -11.13 -17.05
CA LEU A 174 -35.10 -11.40 -16.65
C LEU A 174 -35.41 -12.80 -17.18
N ALA A 175 -35.42 -13.77 -16.28
CA ALA A 175 -36.14 -15.02 -16.42
C ALA A 175 -36.85 -15.27 -15.09
#